data_AF-A0A958D560-F1
#
_entry.id   AF-A0A958D560-F1
#
_cell.length_a   1.000
_cell.length_b   1.000
_cell.length_c   1.000
_cell.angle_alpha   90.00
_cell.angle_beta   90.00
_cell.angle_gamma   90.00
#
_symmetry.space_group_name_H-M   'P 1'
#
loop_
_entity.id
_entity.type
_entity.pdbx_description
1 polymer ?
#
loop_
_entity_poly.entity_id
_entity_poly.type
_entity_poly.pdbx_seq_one_letter_code
_entity_poly.pdbx_strand_id
1 'polypeptide(L)'
;GTARGGSGGVGLRGPGETQLEVDRREINRRIAHLKRELEEVRAHRQRHRQKRKTASLSTVSLVGYTNAGKSTLLNALTRLAGPEGKDADVLTADMLFATLDPTTRRVKLPGGREVLVTDTVGFIQKLPTTLVAAFRATLEEIAESDLLVHVVDITHDNAMQQASTVGEVLRDLGVTDRPIITALNKVDLLPDADEVAADLGAEFKDAVAVSAATGQGIEELLSRVEAVMNRNLVTVEALIPYDQGELVNQWHVHGLIQSEKHTSDGVLIRGKLPPHLATKFRDLEEQ
;
A
#
# COMPACT_ATOMS: atom_id res chain seq x y z
N GLY A 1 -68.60 -31.89 19.10
CA GLY A 1 -68.30 -31.81 20.55
C GLY A 1 -67.19 -32.80 20.83
N THR A 2 -66.19 -32.55 21.67
CA THR A 2 -66.14 -31.69 22.87
C THR A 2 -64.67 -31.40 23.21
N ALA A 3 -64.42 -30.19 23.71
CA ALA A 3 -63.15 -29.72 24.24
C ALA A 3 -62.86 -30.24 25.67
N ARG A 4 -61.58 -30.28 26.03
CA ARG A 4 -60.97 -30.07 27.38
C ARG A 4 -59.46 -29.92 27.12
N GLY A 5 -58.77 -28.83 27.43
CA GLY A 5 -58.93 -27.90 28.55
C GLY A 5 -57.96 -28.33 29.66
N GLY A 6 -56.74 -27.77 29.64
CA GLY A 6 -55.67 -28.11 30.59
C GLY A 6 -54.55 -27.09 30.58
N SER A 7 -54.88 -25.83 30.88
CA SER A 7 -53.93 -24.78 31.24
C SER A 7 -53.30 -25.13 32.59
N GLY A 8 -52.11 -25.73 32.57
CA GLY A 8 -51.26 -25.95 33.74
C GLY A 8 -50.15 -24.92 33.78
N GLY A 9 -50.48 -23.67 34.09
CA GLY A 9 -49.48 -22.71 34.55
C GLY A 9 -48.98 -23.14 35.92
N VAL A 10 -47.74 -23.61 36.00
CA VAL A 10 -46.98 -23.70 37.25
C VAL A 10 -45.66 -22.99 37.00
N GLY A 11 -45.57 -21.77 37.52
CA GLY A 11 -44.33 -21.01 37.55
C GLY A 11 -43.30 -21.72 38.41
N LEU A 12 -42.19 -22.12 37.79
CA LEU A 12 -40.91 -22.17 38.48
C LEU A 12 -40.31 -20.76 38.37
N ARG A 13 -40.56 -19.96 39.41
CA ARG A 13 -39.85 -18.73 39.70
C ARG A 13 -38.37 -19.06 39.98
N GLY A 14 -37.55 -19.05 38.93
CA GLY A 14 -36.14 -18.64 39.03
C GLY A 14 -36.01 -17.21 38.51
N PRO A 15 -34.94 -16.47 38.83
CA PRO A 15 -34.66 -15.17 38.20
C PRO A 15 -34.29 -15.42 36.73
N GLY A 16 -35.29 -15.71 35.92
CA GLY A 16 -35.16 -16.17 34.55
C GLY A 16 -35.08 -14.99 33.62
N GLU A 17 -33.86 -14.50 33.41
CA GLU A 17 -33.51 -13.69 32.24
C GLU A 17 -34.18 -14.33 31.01
N THR A 18 -34.98 -13.56 30.26
CA THR A 18 -35.71 -14.12 29.11
C THR A 18 -34.70 -14.68 28.10
N GLN A 19 -35.03 -15.73 27.35
CA GLN A 19 -34.13 -16.29 26.33
C GLN A 19 -33.58 -15.20 25.40
N LEU A 20 -34.40 -14.20 25.08
CA LEU A 20 -34.03 -13.02 24.29
C LEU A 20 -33.03 -12.09 25.00
N GLU A 21 -33.09 -11.94 26.33
CA GLU A 21 -32.10 -11.18 27.11
C GLU A 21 -30.77 -11.92 27.20
N VAL A 22 -30.80 -13.25 27.40
CA VAL A 22 -29.61 -14.10 27.41
C VAL A 22 -28.90 -14.01 26.06
N ASP A 23 -29.62 -14.19 24.96
CA ASP A 23 -29.08 -14.07 23.59
C ASP A 23 -28.53 -12.66 23.32
N ARG A 24 -29.26 -11.61 23.72
CA ARG A 24 -28.81 -10.21 23.57
C ARG A 24 -27.53 -9.93 24.35
N ARG A 25 -27.40 -10.51 25.55
CA ARG A 25 -26.21 -10.38 26.40
C ARG A 25 -25.03 -11.14 25.81
N GLU A 26 -25.26 -12.31 25.23
CA GLU A 26 -24.23 -13.08 24.54
C GLU A 26 -23.74 -12.36 23.28
N ILE A 27 -24.65 -11.84 22.46
CA ILE A 27 -24.32 -11.02 21.28
C ILE A 27 -23.49 -9.79 21.70
N ASN A 28 -23.92 -9.05 22.74
CA ASN A 28 -23.18 -7.88 23.22
C ASN A 28 -21.79 -8.23 23.76
N ARG A 29 -21.65 -9.36 24.47
CA ARG A 29 -20.34 -9.87 24.91
C ARG A 29 -19.44 -10.19 23.71
N ARG A 30 -19.99 -10.83 22.69
CA ARG A 30 -19.25 -11.18 21.47
C ARG A 30 -18.86 -9.94 20.68
N ILE A 31 -19.74 -8.95 20.54
CA ILE A 31 -19.42 -7.63 19.97
C ILE A 31 -18.30 -6.96 20.76
N ALA A 32 -18.38 -6.94 22.10
CA ALA A 32 -17.35 -6.32 22.94
C ALA A 32 -16.00 -7.05 22.88
N HIS A 33 -16.00 -8.36 22.65
CA HIS A 33 -14.80 -9.16 22.44
C HIS A 33 -14.19 -8.87 21.07
N LEU A 34 -14.98 -8.94 19.99
CA LEU A 34 -14.54 -8.63 18.62
C LEU A 34 -14.03 -7.18 18.50
N LYS A 35 -14.64 -6.22 19.21
CA LYS A 35 -14.14 -4.84 19.26
C LYS A 35 -12.76 -4.74 19.90
N ARG A 36 -12.50 -5.52 20.96
CA ARG A 36 -11.18 -5.55 21.62
C ARG A 36 -10.12 -6.18 20.71
N GLU A 37 -10.44 -7.29 20.06
CA GLU A 37 -9.54 -7.90 19.07
C GLU A 37 -9.24 -6.94 17.91
N LEU A 38 -10.25 -6.20 17.43
CA LEU A 38 -10.05 -5.19 16.39
C LEU A 38 -9.11 -4.06 16.84
N GLU A 39 -9.21 -3.61 18.10
CA GLU A 39 -8.28 -2.62 18.66
C GLU A 39 -6.85 -3.15 18.79
N GLU A 40 -6.67 -4.42 19.15
CA GLU A 40 -5.34 -5.06 19.19
C GLU A 40 -4.71 -5.13 17.79
N VAL A 41 -5.49 -5.50 16.77
CA VAL A 41 -5.05 -5.49 15.37
C VAL A 41 -4.69 -4.07 14.91
N ARG A 42 -5.50 -3.06 15.27
CA ARG A 42 -5.21 -1.65 14.98
C ARG A 42 -3.90 -1.19 15.64
N ALA A 43 -3.70 -1.51 16.91
CA ALA A 43 -2.48 -1.16 17.63
C ALA A 43 -1.23 -1.88 17.07
N HIS A 44 -1.36 -3.13 16.63
CA HIS A 44 -0.31 -3.85 15.93
C HIS A 44 0.06 -3.17 14.61
N ARG A 45 -0.94 -2.79 13.79
CA ARG A 45 -0.73 -2.05 12.54
C ARG A 45 -0.10 -0.69 12.78
N GLN A 46 -0.53 0.05 13.81
CA GLN A 46 0.06 1.34 14.16
C GLN A 46 1.54 1.23 14.54
N ARG A 47 1.95 0.16 15.24
CA ARG A 47 3.37 -0.12 15.54
C ARG A 47 4.17 -0.45 14.29
N HIS A 48 3.64 -1.28 13.38
CA HIS A 48 4.29 -1.54 12.09
C HIS A 48 4.41 -0.27 11.23
N ARG A 49 3.36 0.56 11.23
CA ARG A 49 3.33 1.88 10.58
C ARG A 49 4.39 2.82 11.16
N GLN A 50 4.54 2.90 12.47
CA GLN A 50 5.61 3.68 13.11
C GLN A 50 6.99 3.17 12.70
N LYS A 51 7.24 1.86 12.74
CA LYS A 51 8.51 1.27 12.28
C LYS A 51 8.83 1.61 10.82
N ARG A 52 7.82 1.64 9.94
CA ARG A 52 7.98 2.06 8.54
C ARG A 52 8.30 3.55 8.41
N LYS A 53 7.68 4.43 9.21
CA LYS A 53 8.07 5.85 9.27
C LYS A 53 9.49 6.05 9.81
N THR A 54 9.96 5.17 10.69
CA THR A 54 11.32 5.21 11.23
C THR A 54 12.36 4.67 10.25
N ALA A 55 11.98 3.69 9.42
CA ALA A 55 12.79 3.27 8.27
C ALA A 55 12.75 4.39 7.24
N SER A 56 13.86 5.10 7.06
CA SER A 56 14.05 6.23 6.14
C SER A 56 13.82 5.93 4.64
N LEU A 57 13.13 4.84 4.31
CA LEU A 57 12.85 4.37 2.97
C LEU A 57 11.51 4.90 2.48
N SER A 58 11.49 5.34 1.23
CA SER A 58 10.25 5.71 0.58
C SER A 58 9.35 4.51 0.32
N THR A 59 8.05 4.77 0.32
CA THR A 59 7.02 3.73 0.25
C THR A 59 6.22 3.82 -1.05
N VAL A 60 5.97 2.68 -1.67
CA VAL A 60 5.17 2.51 -2.90
C VAL A 60 4.06 1.52 -2.61
N SER A 61 2.81 1.86 -2.95
CA SER A 61 1.67 0.95 -2.81
C SER A 61 1.15 0.51 -4.17
N LEU A 62 0.98 -0.80 -4.36
CA LEU A 62 0.32 -1.38 -5.53
C LEU A 62 -1.19 -1.35 -5.30
N VAL A 63 -1.94 -0.70 -6.18
CA VAL A 63 -3.40 -0.58 -6.14
C VAL A 63 -4.01 -1.08 -7.44
N GLY A 64 -5.26 -1.50 -7.41
CA GLY A 64 -5.92 -2.08 -8.58
C GLY A 64 -6.89 -3.20 -8.24
N TYR A 65 -7.71 -3.59 -9.21
CA TYR A 65 -8.73 -4.62 -9.03
C TYR A 65 -8.14 -5.98 -8.62
N THR A 66 -8.96 -6.83 -8.03
CA THR A 66 -8.63 -8.25 -7.82
C THR A 66 -8.28 -8.88 -9.17
N ASN A 67 -7.29 -9.77 -9.17
CA ASN A 67 -6.76 -10.39 -10.37
C ASN A 67 -6.09 -9.44 -11.40
N ALA A 68 -5.88 -8.16 -11.06
CA ALA A 68 -5.10 -7.26 -11.90
C ALA A 68 -3.61 -7.65 -12.00
N GLY A 69 -3.14 -8.54 -11.11
CA GLY A 69 -1.76 -9.01 -11.07
C GLY A 69 -0.83 -8.23 -10.12
N LYS A 70 -1.37 -7.54 -9.11
CA LYS A 70 -0.57 -6.80 -8.10
C LYS A 70 0.45 -7.68 -7.37
N SER A 71 0.02 -8.84 -6.86
CA SER A 71 0.89 -9.77 -6.13
C SER A 71 1.95 -10.39 -7.04
N THR A 72 1.57 -10.72 -8.29
CA THR A 72 2.50 -11.17 -9.33
C THR A 72 3.54 -10.10 -9.63
N LEU A 73 3.13 -8.84 -9.72
CA LEU A 73 4.01 -7.71 -9.93
C LEU A 73 4.95 -7.52 -8.74
N LEU A 74 4.47 -7.60 -7.49
CA LEU A 74 5.32 -7.54 -6.30
C LEU A 74 6.41 -8.62 -6.32
N ASN A 75 6.05 -9.86 -6.65
CA ASN A 75 7.00 -10.96 -6.76
C ASN A 75 8.02 -10.69 -7.88
N ALA A 76 7.57 -10.21 -9.04
CA ALA A 76 8.46 -9.89 -10.15
C ALA A 76 9.44 -8.75 -9.82
N LEU A 77 8.98 -7.69 -9.14
CA LEU A 77 9.82 -6.60 -8.64
C LEU A 77 10.84 -7.09 -7.61
N THR A 78 10.45 -8.02 -6.74
CA THR A 78 11.33 -8.59 -5.71
C THR A 78 12.40 -9.51 -6.32
N ARG A 79 12.05 -10.31 -7.33
CA ARG A 79 13.01 -11.20 -8.03
C ARG A 79 14.13 -10.43 -8.74
N LEU A 80 13.83 -9.25 -9.28
CA LEU A 80 14.83 -8.39 -9.92
C LEU A 80 15.76 -7.69 -8.91
N ALA A 81 15.38 -7.60 -7.64
CA ALA A 81 16.13 -6.87 -6.60
C ALA A 81 17.31 -7.66 -5.98
N GLY A 82 17.52 -8.93 -6.35
CA GLY A 82 18.70 -9.73 -5.97
C GLY A 82 18.40 -11.08 -5.30
N PRO A 83 19.44 -11.88 -5.00
CA PRO A 83 19.32 -13.27 -4.56
C PRO A 83 18.69 -13.47 -3.17
N GLU A 84 18.64 -12.44 -2.31
CA GLU A 84 17.99 -12.51 -0.99
C GLU A 84 16.44 -12.53 -1.07
N GLY A 85 15.86 -12.30 -2.26
CA GLY A 85 14.42 -12.34 -2.49
C GLY A 85 13.83 -13.71 -2.82
N LYS A 86 14.66 -14.77 -2.95
CA LYS A 86 14.22 -16.10 -3.43
C LYS A 86 13.32 -16.89 -2.48
N ASP A 87 13.36 -16.62 -1.18
CA ASP A 87 12.65 -17.43 -0.18
C ASP A 87 11.27 -16.85 0.23
N ALA A 88 10.78 -15.84 -0.48
CA ALA A 88 9.63 -15.04 -0.04
C ALA A 88 8.57 -14.80 -1.13
N ASP A 89 8.45 -15.71 -2.09
CA ASP A 89 7.38 -15.68 -3.09
C ASP A 89 6.02 -15.66 -2.39
N VAL A 90 5.24 -14.59 -2.62
CA VAL A 90 3.84 -14.57 -2.23
C VAL A 90 3.12 -15.57 -3.13
N LEU A 91 2.45 -16.56 -2.54
CA LEU A 91 1.61 -17.49 -3.29
C LEU A 91 0.60 -16.68 -4.10
N THR A 92 0.76 -16.68 -5.42
CA THR A 92 -0.13 -16.03 -6.36
C THR A 92 -1.15 -17.06 -6.82
N ALA A 93 -2.42 -16.83 -6.54
CA ALA A 93 -3.51 -17.68 -6.96
C ALA A 93 -4.55 -16.86 -7.73
N ASP A 94 -5.14 -17.45 -8.78
CA ASP A 94 -6.23 -16.85 -9.56
C ASP A 94 -7.56 -16.92 -8.79
N MET A 95 -7.60 -16.32 -7.60
CA MET A 95 -8.77 -16.24 -6.74
C MET A 95 -9.02 -14.79 -6.29
N LEU A 96 -10.29 -14.44 -6.11
CA LEU A 96 -10.67 -13.19 -5.46
C LEU A 96 -10.10 -13.19 -4.03
N PHE A 97 -9.55 -12.05 -3.60
CA PHE A 97 -8.86 -11.89 -2.31
C PHE A 97 -7.56 -12.70 -2.13
N ALA A 98 -6.84 -13.00 -3.22
CA ALA A 98 -5.50 -13.61 -3.13
C ALA A 98 -4.56 -12.90 -2.13
N THR A 99 -4.74 -11.59 -1.92
CA THR A 99 -4.08 -10.81 -0.86
C THR A 99 -5.12 -10.18 0.07
N LEU A 100 -5.20 -10.67 1.31
CA LEU A 100 -6.07 -10.11 2.37
C LEU A 100 -5.28 -9.24 3.37
N ASP A 101 -4.02 -9.61 3.65
CA ASP A 101 -3.09 -8.83 4.46
C ASP A 101 -2.05 -8.15 3.56
N PRO A 102 -1.75 -6.86 3.77
CA PRO A 102 -0.77 -6.16 2.95
C PRO A 102 0.60 -6.80 3.10
N THR A 103 1.26 -7.08 1.97
CA THR A 103 2.60 -7.66 1.97
C THR A 103 3.61 -6.62 1.49
N THR A 104 4.54 -6.25 2.36
CA THR A 104 5.62 -5.31 2.04
C THR A 104 6.91 -6.05 1.70
N ARG A 105 7.59 -5.63 0.63
CA ARG A 105 8.92 -6.08 0.23
C ARG A 105 9.83 -4.89 -0.04
N ARG A 106 11.12 -5.09 0.10
CA ARG A 106 12.14 -4.12 -0.27
C ARG A 106 12.53 -4.35 -1.73
N VAL A 107 12.56 -3.28 -2.52
CA VAL A 107 12.88 -3.30 -3.94
C VAL A 107 13.97 -2.27 -4.21
N LYS A 108 14.95 -2.62 -5.03
CA LYS A 108 16.02 -1.73 -5.45
C LYS A 108 15.66 -1.08 -6.79
N LEU A 109 15.68 0.24 -6.84
CA LEU A 109 15.50 1.02 -8.05
C LEU A 109 16.77 1.00 -8.92
N PRO A 110 16.69 1.31 -10.23
CA PRO A 110 17.84 1.25 -11.15
C PRO A 110 19.03 2.10 -10.71
N GLY A 111 18.78 3.30 -10.15
CA GLY A 111 19.82 4.16 -9.56
C GLY A 111 20.39 3.68 -8.23
N GLY A 112 19.97 2.51 -7.73
CA GLY A 112 20.51 1.85 -6.55
C GLY A 112 19.79 2.18 -5.24
N ARG A 113 18.87 3.14 -5.24
CA ARG A 113 18.03 3.50 -4.09
C ARG A 113 17.04 2.37 -3.75
N GLU A 114 16.86 2.11 -2.47
CA GLU A 114 15.87 1.13 -2.00
C GLU A 114 14.53 1.79 -1.66
N VAL A 115 13.44 1.09 -1.97
CA VAL A 115 12.06 1.47 -1.62
C VAL A 115 11.30 0.29 -1.03
N LEU A 116 10.27 0.58 -0.25
CA LEU A 116 9.34 -0.42 0.26
C LEU A 116 8.11 -0.48 -0.64
N VAL A 117 7.89 -1.60 -1.32
CA VAL A 117 6.71 -1.85 -2.16
C VAL A 117 5.73 -2.71 -1.38
N THR A 118 4.47 -2.27 -1.30
CA THR A 118 3.42 -2.98 -0.59
C THR A 118 2.31 -3.41 -1.54
N ASP A 119 2.04 -4.72 -1.61
CA ASP A 119 0.83 -5.25 -2.23
C ASP A 119 -0.36 -5.01 -1.29
N THR A 120 -1.42 -4.43 -1.83
CA THR A 120 -2.62 -4.04 -1.07
C THR A 120 -3.80 -4.94 -1.42
N VAL A 121 -4.85 -4.87 -0.60
CA VAL A 121 -6.09 -5.59 -0.88
C VAL A 121 -6.66 -5.15 -2.22
N GLY A 122 -7.01 -6.10 -3.09
CA GLY A 122 -7.57 -5.80 -4.40
C GLY A 122 -8.99 -5.22 -4.33
N PHE A 123 -9.29 -4.26 -5.20
CA PHE A 123 -10.64 -3.71 -5.35
C PHE A 123 -11.56 -4.72 -6.05
N ILE A 124 -12.83 -4.72 -5.69
CA ILE A 124 -13.89 -5.48 -6.37
C ILE A 124 -14.98 -4.53 -6.87
N GLN A 125 -15.70 -4.92 -7.93
CA GLN A 125 -16.79 -4.09 -8.45
C GLN A 125 -17.85 -3.89 -7.38
N LYS A 126 -18.29 -2.64 -7.19
CA LYS A 126 -19.28 -2.24 -6.18
C LYS A 126 -18.94 -2.81 -4.79
N LEU A 127 -17.80 -2.39 -4.24
CA LEU A 127 -17.50 -2.64 -2.82
C LEU A 127 -18.74 -2.24 -2.00
N PRO A 128 -19.40 -3.18 -1.30
CA PRO A 128 -20.47 -2.85 -0.40
C PRO A 128 -19.97 -1.78 0.58
N THR A 129 -20.75 -0.73 0.82
CA THR A 129 -20.35 0.39 1.70
C THR A 129 -19.99 -0.10 3.11
N THR A 130 -20.56 -1.22 3.54
CA THR A 130 -20.22 -1.94 4.78
C THR A 130 -18.82 -2.56 4.77
N LEU A 131 -18.33 -3.04 3.62
CA LEU A 131 -16.97 -3.56 3.46
C LEU A 131 -15.95 -2.45 3.29
N VAL A 132 -16.32 -1.30 2.69
CA VAL A 132 -15.44 -0.11 2.64
C VAL A 132 -15.01 0.30 4.05
N ALA A 133 -15.92 0.27 5.03
CA ALA A 133 -15.59 0.55 6.43
C ALA A 133 -14.63 -0.49 7.06
N ALA A 134 -14.76 -1.77 6.69
CA ALA A 134 -13.90 -2.85 7.17
C ALA A 134 -12.49 -2.80 6.53
N PHE A 135 -12.40 -2.40 5.27
CA PHE A 135 -11.15 -2.21 4.54
C PHE A 135 -10.55 -0.81 4.74
N ARG A 136 -11.26 0.14 5.34
CA ARG A 136 -10.77 1.50 5.57
C ARG A 136 -9.42 1.50 6.27
N ALA A 137 -9.26 0.68 7.31
CA ALA A 137 -7.99 0.57 8.04
C ALA A 137 -6.84 -0.06 7.21
N THR A 138 -7.15 -0.87 6.18
CA THR A 138 -6.13 -1.40 5.25
C THR A 138 -5.89 -0.44 4.07
N LEU A 139 -6.88 0.37 3.72
CA LEU A 139 -6.81 1.37 2.65
C LEU A 139 -6.18 2.69 3.14
N GLU A 140 -6.22 2.99 4.44
CA GLU A 140 -5.47 4.09 5.06
C GLU A 140 -3.97 4.00 4.80
N GLU A 141 -3.44 2.77 4.66
CA GLU A 141 -2.04 2.55 4.31
C GLU A 141 -1.68 3.06 2.91
N ILE A 142 -2.64 3.06 1.98
CA ILE A 142 -2.48 3.63 0.62
C ILE A 142 -2.25 5.14 0.71
N ALA A 143 -2.99 5.84 1.60
CA ALA A 143 -2.89 7.28 1.77
C ALA A 143 -1.53 7.75 2.32
N GLU A 144 -0.76 6.83 2.90
CA GLU A 144 0.56 7.13 3.45
C GLU A 144 1.71 6.91 2.48
N SER A 145 1.46 6.19 1.38
CA SER A 145 2.48 5.90 0.39
C SER A 145 3.01 7.18 -0.26
N ASP A 146 4.31 7.22 -0.56
CA ASP A 146 4.92 8.32 -1.29
C ASP A 146 4.51 8.30 -2.78
N LEU A 147 4.15 7.12 -3.30
CA LEU A 147 3.75 6.88 -4.67
C LEU A 147 2.81 5.68 -4.79
N LEU A 148 1.85 5.76 -5.71
CA LEU A 148 0.97 4.65 -6.08
C LEU A 148 1.34 4.08 -7.44
N VAL A 149 1.34 2.75 -7.54
CA VAL A 149 1.34 2.04 -8.83
C VAL A 149 -0.04 1.43 -9.01
N HIS A 150 -0.80 1.97 -9.96
CA HIS A 150 -2.11 1.47 -10.31
C HIS A 150 -2.00 0.38 -11.38
N VAL A 151 -2.15 -0.87 -10.95
CA VAL A 151 -2.10 -2.04 -11.82
C VAL A 151 -3.47 -2.27 -12.45
N VAL A 152 -3.52 -2.21 -13.78
CA VAL A 152 -4.74 -2.40 -14.58
C VAL A 152 -4.55 -3.62 -15.47
N ASP A 153 -5.48 -4.57 -15.43
CA ASP A 153 -5.50 -5.69 -16.37
C ASP A 153 -6.13 -5.22 -17.69
N ILE A 154 -5.30 -5.06 -18.73
CA ILE A 154 -5.75 -4.57 -20.05
C ILE A 154 -6.38 -5.66 -20.91
N THR A 155 -6.38 -6.91 -20.47
CA THR A 155 -7.05 -8.03 -21.17
C THR A 155 -8.53 -8.10 -20.84
N HIS A 156 -8.96 -7.37 -19.80
CA HIS A 156 -10.33 -7.38 -19.36
C HIS A 156 -11.17 -6.34 -20.13
N ASP A 157 -12.33 -6.76 -20.66
CA ASP A 157 -13.27 -5.88 -21.38
C ASP A 157 -13.68 -4.60 -20.62
N ASN A 158 -13.58 -4.61 -19.30
CA ASN A 158 -13.99 -3.51 -18.42
C ASN A 158 -12.79 -2.78 -17.80
N ALA A 159 -11.58 -2.93 -18.35
CA ALA A 159 -10.35 -2.36 -17.80
C ALA A 159 -10.49 -0.87 -17.48
N MET A 160 -11.04 -0.09 -18.41
CA MET A 160 -11.27 1.36 -18.23
C MET A 160 -12.24 1.68 -17.10
N GLN A 161 -13.36 0.95 -17.04
CA GLN A 161 -14.35 1.14 -15.98
C GLN A 161 -13.78 0.77 -14.61
N GLN A 162 -12.99 -0.31 -14.54
CA GLN A 162 -12.28 -0.72 -13.34
C GLN A 162 -11.28 0.35 -12.92
N ALA A 163 -10.45 0.84 -13.83
CA ALA A 163 -9.48 1.87 -13.54
C ALA A 163 -10.14 3.16 -13.02
N SER A 164 -11.24 3.60 -13.64
CA SER A 164 -12.02 4.74 -13.18
C SER A 164 -12.58 4.54 -11.76
N THR A 165 -13.12 3.35 -11.48
CA THR A 165 -13.67 3.01 -10.16
C THR A 165 -12.59 3.02 -9.07
N VAL A 166 -11.38 2.52 -9.35
CA VAL A 166 -10.25 2.65 -8.40
C VAL A 166 -9.93 4.12 -8.15
N GLY A 167 -9.89 4.93 -9.21
CA GLY A 167 -9.68 6.38 -9.09
C GLY A 167 -10.73 7.08 -8.22
N GLU A 168 -12.00 6.72 -8.34
CA GLU A 168 -13.08 7.22 -7.48
C GLU A 168 -12.86 6.85 -6.01
N VAL A 169 -12.56 5.58 -5.72
CA VAL A 169 -12.34 5.15 -4.34
C VAL A 169 -11.10 5.80 -3.72
N LEU A 170 -10.01 5.97 -4.50
CA LEU A 170 -8.83 6.72 -4.03
C LEU A 170 -9.18 8.16 -3.66
N ARG A 171 -10.03 8.83 -4.45
CA ARG A 171 -10.53 10.18 -4.13
C ARG A 171 -11.38 10.19 -2.85
N ASP A 172 -12.29 9.22 -2.69
CA ASP A 172 -13.14 9.11 -1.49
C ASP A 172 -12.32 8.83 -0.21
N LEU A 173 -11.18 8.15 -0.35
CA LEU A 173 -10.21 7.93 0.73
C LEU A 173 -9.33 9.15 1.03
N GLY A 174 -9.45 10.23 0.24
CA GLY A 174 -8.64 11.45 0.38
C GLY A 174 -7.24 11.34 -0.22
N VAL A 175 -6.99 10.36 -1.10
CA VAL A 175 -5.71 10.19 -1.78
C VAL A 175 -5.71 10.99 -3.08
N THR A 176 -5.52 12.30 -2.97
CA THR A 176 -5.62 13.24 -4.10
C THR A 176 -4.30 13.87 -4.52
N ASP A 177 -3.30 13.88 -3.64
CA ASP A 177 -2.02 14.58 -3.79
C ASP A 177 -0.84 13.63 -4.05
N ARG A 178 -1.10 12.33 -4.21
CA ARG A 178 -0.07 11.32 -4.44
C ARG A 178 0.17 11.10 -5.92
N PRO A 179 1.44 11.00 -6.36
CA PRO A 179 1.71 10.61 -7.74
C PRO A 179 1.24 9.18 -7.98
N ILE A 180 0.58 8.97 -9.13
CA ILE A 180 0.09 7.66 -9.56
C ILE A 180 0.78 7.33 -10.89
N ILE A 181 1.41 6.17 -10.96
CA ILE A 181 1.90 5.57 -12.21
C ILE A 181 0.97 4.42 -12.56
N THR A 182 0.47 4.38 -13.79
CA THR A 182 -0.40 3.28 -14.25
C THR A 182 0.45 2.19 -14.87
N ALA A 183 0.33 0.96 -14.37
CA ALA A 183 0.94 -0.23 -14.95
C ALA A 183 -0.13 -1.01 -15.71
N LEU A 184 -0.08 -0.95 -17.04
CA LEU A 184 -0.96 -1.69 -17.95
C LEU A 184 -0.46 -3.14 -18.03
N ASN A 185 -1.01 -4.00 -17.19
CA ASN A 185 -0.51 -5.35 -16.95
C ASN A 185 -1.20 -6.42 -17.82
N LYS A 186 -0.50 -7.54 -18.03
CA LYS A 186 -0.89 -8.69 -18.85
C LYS A 186 -0.80 -8.45 -20.36
N VAL A 187 0.15 -7.60 -20.78
CA VAL A 187 0.43 -7.34 -22.20
C VAL A 187 0.78 -8.60 -22.99
N ASP A 188 1.32 -9.63 -22.30
CA ASP A 188 1.68 -10.92 -22.89
C ASP A 188 0.48 -11.72 -23.44
N LEU A 189 -0.74 -11.39 -23.02
CA LEU A 189 -1.96 -12.03 -23.49
C LEU A 189 -2.62 -11.28 -24.65
N LEU A 190 -2.06 -10.15 -25.08
CA LEU A 190 -2.57 -9.35 -26.19
C LEU A 190 -1.72 -9.56 -27.45
N PRO A 191 -2.34 -9.80 -28.62
CA PRO A 191 -1.61 -9.94 -29.88
C PRO A 191 -0.92 -8.64 -30.34
N ASP A 192 -1.51 -7.47 -30.04
CA ASP A 192 -1.04 -6.14 -30.45
C ASP A 192 -0.75 -5.25 -29.22
N ALA A 193 0.01 -5.79 -28.27
CA ALA A 193 0.29 -5.17 -26.97
C ALA A 193 0.78 -3.71 -27.06
N ASP A 194 1.68 -3.40 -27.99
CA ASP A 194 2.28 -2.07 -28.11
C ASP A 194 1.27 -1.03 -28.63
N GLU A 195 0.37 -1.42 -29.55
CA GLU A 195 -0.68 -0.54 -30.09
C GLU A 195 -1.77 -0.29 -29.05
N VAL A 196 -2.23 -1.34 -28.37
CA VAL A 196 -3.20 -1.22 -27.28
C VAL A 196 -2.64 -0.40 -26.11
N ALA A 197 -1.36 -0.57 -25.78
CA ALA A 197 -0.71 0.23 -24.75
C ALA A 197 -0.53 1.70 -25.17
N ALA A 198 -0.29 1.98 -26.45
CA ALA A 198 -0.20 3.34 -26.97
C ALA A 198 -1.58 4.04 -26.94
N ASP A 199 -2.63 3.35 -27.36
CA ASP A 199 -4.00 3.86 -27.35
C ASP A 199 -4.51 4.12 -25.93
N LEU A 200 -4.31 3.16 -25.02
CA LEU A 200 -4.67 3.33 -23.60
C LEU A 200 -3.74 4.30 -22.88
N GLY A 201 -2.47 4.37 -23.28
CA GLY A 201 -1.47 5.30 -22.74
C GLY A 201 -1.82 6.77 -23.04
N ALA A 202 -2.58 7.04 -24.11
CA ALA A 202 -3.12 8.37 -24.37
C ALA A 202 -4.15 8.80 -23.30
N GLU A 203 -4.88 7.84 -22.73
CA GLU A 203 -5.86 8.09 -21.65
C GLU A 203 -5.21 8.10 -20.26
N PHE A 204 -4.14 7.32 -20.06
CA PHE A 204 -3.38 7.27 -18.82
C PHE A 204 -2.01 7.94 -18.96
N LYS A 205 -1.93 9.21 -18.56
CA LYS A 205 -0.66 9.95 -18.51
C LYS A 205 0.41 9.15 -17.74
N ASP A 206 1.58 8.97 -18.36
CA ASP A 206 2.73 8.24 -17.81
C ASP A 206 2.48 6.74 -17.55
N ALA A 207 1.56 6.10 -18.27
CA ALA A 207 1.38 4.65 -18.21
C ALA A 207 2.57 3.86 -18.75
N VAL A 208 2.80 2.67 -18.17
CA VAL A 208 3.83 1.72 -18.60
C VAL A 208 3.19 0.38 -18.89
N ALA A 209 3.43 -0.16 -20.08
CA ALA A 209 3.01 -1.47 -20.50
C ALA A 209 3.88 -2.54 -19.82
N VAL A 210 3.27 -3.48 -19.11
CA VAL A 210 4.01 -4.51 -18.36
C VAL A 210 3.38 -5.90 -18.48
N SER A 211 4.20 -6.92 -18.35
CA SER A 211 3.75 -8.26 -17.99
C SER A 211 4.44 -8.66 -16.70
N ALA A 212 3.68 -8.68 -15.61
CA ALA A 212 4.16 -9.18 -14.33
C ALA A 212 4.55 -10.67 -14.40
N ALA A 213 3.93 -11.44 -15.30
CA ALA A 213 4.19 -12.86 -15.47
C ALA A 213 5.54 -13.11 -16.16
N THR A 214 5.81 -12.41 -17.27
CA THR A 214 7.03 -12.61 -18.07
C THR A 214 8.19 -11.72 -17.64
N GLY A 215 7.91 -10.60 -16.96
CA GLY A 215 8.90 -9.59 -16.59
C GLY A 215 9.03 -8.43 -17.59
N GLN A 216 8.31 -8.48 -18.72
CA GLN A 216 8.33 -7.42 -19.73
C GLN A 216 7.90 -6.07 -19.12
N GLY A 217 8.63 -5.00 -19.46
CA GLY A 217 8.31 -3.62 -19.05
C GLY A 217 8.58 -3.28 -17.58
N ILE A 218 9.01 -4.24 -16.74
CA ILE A 218 9.21 -4.00 -15.30
C ILE A 218 10.39 -3.03 -15.05
N GLU A 219 11.47 -3.12 -15.81
CA GLU A 219 12.61 -2.20 -15.69
C GLU A 219 12.23 -0.76 -16.05
N GLU A 220 11.38 -0.59 -17.07
CA GLU A 220 10.83 0.71 -17.43
C GLU A 220 9.92 1.25 -16.32
N LEU A 221 9.06 0.40 -15.75
CA LEU A 221 8.20 0.76 -14.62
C LEU A 221 9.05 1.23 -13.43
N LEU A 222 10.10 0.50 -13.07
CA LEU A 222 11.02 0.86 -11.99
C LEU A 222 11.74 2.19 -12.27
N SER A 223 12.20 2.40 -13.51
CA SER A 223 12.81 3.66 -13.94
C SER A 223 11.84 4.84 -13.83
N ARG A 224 10.57 4.63 -14.18
CA ARG A 224 9.52 5.64 -14.07
C ARG A 224 9.20 5.96 -12.60
N VAL A 225 9.10 4.93 -11.75
CA VAL A 225 8.92 5.08 -10.30
C VAL A 225 10.05 5.93 -9.73
N GLU A 226 11.31 5.60 -10.06
CA GLU A 226 12.47 6.37 -9.62
C GLU A 226 12.42 7.83 -10.08
N ALA A 227 12.12 8.07 -11.35
CA ALA A 227 12.02 9.42 -11.91
C ALA A 227 10.95 10.27 -11.19
N VAL A 228 9.79 9.71 -10.90
CA VAL A 228 8.70 10.40 -10.20
C VAL A 228 9.06 10.65 -8.73
N MET A 229 9.66 9.66 -8.05
CA MET A 229 10.13 9.84 -6.67
C MET A 229 11.21 10.91 -6.56
N ASN A 230 12.07 11.04 -7.57
CA ASN A 230 13.13 12.06 -7.61
C ASN A 230 12.58 13.48 -7.85
N ARG A 231 11.43 13.63 -8.52
CA ARG A 231 10.75 14.93 -8.70
C ARG A 231 10.20 15.49 -7.38
N ASN A 232 9.85 14.62 -6.45
CA ASN A 232 9.29 15.00 -5.15
C ASN A 232 10.35 15.27 -4.07
N LEU A 233 11.64 15.19 -4.40
CA LEU A 233 12.69 15.53 -3.47
C LEU A 233 12.78 17.04 -3.27
N VAL A 234 12.92 17.46 -2.01
CA VAL A 234 13.13 18.85 -1.62
C VAL A 234 14.62 19.14 -1.50
N THR A 235 15.04 20.33 -1.89
CA THR A 235 16.43 20.78 -1.69
C THR A 235 16.66 21.11 -0.22
N VAL A 236 17.75 20.58 0.31
CA VAL A 236 18.20 20.76 1.71
C VAL A 236 19.68 21.13 1.65
N GLU A 237 20.11 22.05 2.51
CA GLU A 237 21.51 22.40 2.74
C GLU A 237 21.75 22.41 4.25
N ALA A 238 22.56 21.48 4.75
CA ALA A 238 22.75 21.29 6.19
C ALA A 238 24.21 21.04 6.52
N LEU A 239 24.68 21.65 7.61
CA LEU A 239 25.96 21.35 8.22
C LEU A 239 25.76 20.24 9.26
N ILE A 240 26.24 19.03 8.95
CA ILE A 240 26.06 17.85 9.80
C ILE A 240 27.28 17.66 10.69
N PRO A 241 27.17 17.81 12.02
CA PRO A 241 28.29 17.60 12.93
C PRO A 241 28.84 16.15 12.87
N TYR A 242 30.13 15.97 13.17
CA TYR A 242 30.78 14.65 13.07
C TYR A 242 30.22 13.59 14.03
N ASP A 243 29.59 14.00 15.13
CA ASP A 243 28.89 13.11 16.06
C ASP A 243 27.53 12.61 15.52
N GLN A 244 27.04 13.21 14.43
CA GLN A 244 25.80 12.84 13.73
C GLN A 244 26.07 12.15 12.38
N GLY A 245 27.15 11.36 12.28
CA GLY A 245 27.51 10.64 11.05
C GLY A 245 26.41 9.72 10.47
N GLU A 246 25.44 9.30 11.29
CA GLU A 246 24.26 8.58 10.80
C GLU A 246 23.44 9.41 9.79
N LEU A 247 23.34 10.73 9.98
CA LEU A 247 22.59 11.61 9.08
C LEU A 247 23.29 11.76 7.72
N VAL A 248 24.63 11.78 7.70
CA VAL A 248 25.42 11.74 6.46
C VAL A 248 25.10 10.46 5.67
N ASN A 249 25.14 9.31 6.34
CA ASN A 249 24.81 8.03 5.71
C ASN A 249 23.36 7.98 5.21
N GLN A 250 22.40 8.50 5.99
CA GLN A 250 21.00 8.60 5.55
C GLN A 250 20.87 9.44 4.27
N TRP A 251 21.65 10.50 4.12
CA TRP A 251 21.68 11.28 2.89
C TRP A 251 22.24 10.49 1.70
N HIS A 252 23.37 9.79 1.86
CA HIS A 252 23.95 8.98 0.79
C HIS A 252 23.00 7.86 0.30
N VAL A 253 22.21 7.28 1.22
CA VAL A 253 21.31 6.16 0.88
C VAL A 253 19.99 6.65 0.26
N HIS A 254 19.47 7.79 0.70
CA HIS A 254 18.10 8.21 0.38
C HIS A 254 18.00 9.52 -0.42
N GLY A 255 19.07 10.29 -0.48
CA GLY A 255 19.12 11.60 -1.12
C GLY A 255 19.97 11.63 -2.38
N LEU A 256 19.91 12.76 -3.06
CA LEU A 256 20.79 13.11 -4.17
C LEU A 256 21.74 14.20 -3.69
N ILE A 257 23.04 13.90 -3.62
CA ILE A 257 24.05 14.86 -3.18
C ILE A 257 24.47 15.72 -4.38
N GLN A 258 24.39 17.04 -4.23
CA GLN A 258 24.87 18.01 -5.22
C GLN A 258 26.27 18.49 -4.88
N SER A 259 26.55 18.71 -3.59
CA SER A 259 27.88 19.02 -3.09
C SER A 259 28.04 18.55 -1.65
N GLU A 260 29.25 18.12 -1.33
CA GLU A 260 29.65 17.70 0.01
C GLU A 260 31.02 18.33 0.33
N LYS A 261 31.13 18.99 1.49
CA LYS A 261 32.36 19.66 1.93
C LYS A 261 32.63 19.35 3.39
N HIS A 262 33.80 18.82 3.68
CA HIS A 262 34.29 18.66 5.05
C HIS A 262 34.78 20.01 5.58
N THR A 263 34.29 20.39 6.76
CA THR A 263 34.66 21.62 7.49
C THR A 263 35.23 21.27 8.86
N SER A 264 35.65 22.27 9.63
CA SER A 264 36.08 22.11 11.03
C SER A 264 34.98 21.55 11.93
N ASP A 265 33.75 21.95 11.68
CA ASP A 265 32.62 21.75 12.61
C ASP A 265 31.69 20.61 12.17
N GLY A 266 31.87 20.10 10.94
CA GLY A 266 31.08 18.99 10.40
C GLY A 266 31.20 18.84 8.88
N VAL A 267 30.26 18.11 8.28
CA VAL A 267 30.14 17.92 6.84
C VAL A 267 28.98 18.76 6.32
N LEU A 268 29.28 19.77 5.49
CA LEU A 268 28.27 20.57 4.81
C LEU A 268 27.80 19.82 3.57
N ILE A 269 26.53 19.39 3.57
CA ILE A 269 25.91 18.71 2.43
C ILE A 269 24.81 19.60 1.87
N ARG A 270 24.87 19.80 0.55
CA ARG A 270 23.78 20.37 -0.24
C ARG A 270 23.30 19.33 -1.22
N GLY A 271 21.99 19.15 -1.28
CA GLY A 271 21.40 18.12 -2.12
C GLY A 271 19.89 18.12 -2.07
N LYS A 272 19.30 17.00 -2.47
CA LYS A 272 17.86 16.78 -2.39
C LYS A 272 17.54 15.57 -1.53
N LEU A 273 16.50 15.67 -0.70
CA LEU A 273 16.03 14.61 0.18
C LEU A 273 14.52 14.41 0.05
N PRO A 274 14.01 13.21 0.38
CA PRO A 274 12.57 13.01 0.57
C PRO A 274 12.02 13.97 1.63
N PRO A 275 10.80 14.53 1.45
CA PRO A 275 10.23 15.50 2.39
C PRO A 275 10.20 15.03 3.85
N HIS A 276 9.93 13.74 4.08
CA HIS A 276 9.89 13.15 5.42
C HIS A 276 11.27 12.97 6.06
N LEU A 277 12.36 12.96 5.27
CA LEU A 277 13.73 12.97 5.79
C LEU A 277 14.26 14.38 5.97
N ALA A 278 13.91 15.29 5.07
CA ALA A 278 14.30 16.70 5.15
C ALA A 278 13.93 17.33 6.51
N THR A 279 12.84 16.90 7.14
CA THR A 279 12.48 17.37 8.50
C THR A 279 13.53 17.08 9.56
N LYS A 280 14.35 16.04 9.40
CA LYS A 280 15.45 15.71 10.34
C LYS A 280 16.64 16.67 10.22
N PHE A 281 16.74 17.40 9.12
CA PHE A 281 17.86 18.29 8.82
C PHE A 281 17.53 19.76 9.05
N ARG A 282 16.26 20.13 9.27
CA ARG A 282 15.82 21.53 9.45
C ARG A 282 16.60 22.28 10.53
N ASP A 283 16.84 21.63 11.67
CA ASP A 283 17.56 22.25 12.79
C ASP A 283 19.07 22.46 12.49
N LEU A 284 19.56 21.89 11.38
CA LEU A 284 20.94 22.00 10.89
C LEU A 284 21.05 22.92 9.65
N GLU A 285 19.94 23.44 9.13
CA GLU A 285 19.93 24.38 7.99
C GLU A 285 20.15 25.84 8.43
N GLU A 286 19.94 26.15 9.72
CA GLU A 286 19.96 27.53 10.27
C GLU A 286 21.21 27.88 11.11
N GLN A 287 22.28 27.09 11.04
CA GLN A 287 23.57 27.39 11.69
C GLN A 287 24.58 27.98 10.70
#